data_AF-A0AB74A888-F1
#
_entry.id   AF-A0AB74A888-F1
#
_cell.length_a   1.000
_cell.length_b   1.000
_cell.length_c   1.000
_cell.angle_alpha   90.00
_cell.angle_beta   90.00
_cell.angle_gamma   90.00
#
_symmetry.space_group_name_H-M   'P 1'
#
loop_
_entity.id
_entity.type
_entity.pdbx_description
1 polymer ?
#
loop_
_entity_poly.entity_id
_entity_poly.type
_entity_poly.pdbx_seq_one_letter_code
_entity_poly.pdbx_strand_id
1 'polypeptide(L)'
;MSLFDRLFAFRQNEVRSPFEDFLTELLAEWLRQVTRSGRIAEVLKGLFKLKQSQLGDHANLNDLVWETQHVIGPGHRATGKRPDLIGRGPDFFLIIENKVAAGFTQHKDTLGAADQLSLYESYRHDRTESFGGLVLITHSTLPPSEWNHETIYWRSVERYLRAFANDCPTLEYTALDYITRQLASFLGENAMSGTRIALEDITAYPAYQRLIAGLFGLGRIADNRLKVSLHKVELQQLKAPHGAGIGYFAAPEFFGSALSNGGNKMHNAYLTLWSGIVAGEIYDYVKPATAGIPDLSVGIGAWCIEPITEEDISFLNELLGRLNRHSAIPWDLDVYQRIGNGPVILMSARRSLIDVHVQAVDGDLDDIAGEFFLLHCSALLQELSTTLPESDLTVDQLLFDLTSA
;
A
#
# COMPACT_ATOMS: atom_id res chain seq x y z
N MET A 1 -0.07 -28.49 -11.41
CA MET A 1 0.10 -27.03 -11.33
C MET A 1 0.82 -26.71 -10.02
N SER A 2 1.94 -25.99 -10.06
CA SER A 2 2.72 -25.65 -8.87
C SER A 2 2.00 -24.62 -7.98
N LEU A 3 2.51 -24.37 -6.76
CA LEU A 3 2.04 -23.26 -5.93
C LEU A 3 2.19 -21.93 -6.66
N PHE A 4 3.34 -21.68 -7.28
CA PHE A 4 3.62 -20.42 -7.96
C PHE A 4 2.70 -20.20 -9.17
N ASP A 5 2.35 -21.26 -9.91
CA ASP A 5 1.38 -21.19 -10.99
C ASP A 5 -0.02 -20.80 -10.47
N ARG A 6 -0.43 -21.35 -9.31
CA ARG A 6 -1.71 -20.99 -8.66
C ARG A 6 -1.67 -19.53 -8.20
N LEU A 7 -0.63 -19.12 -7.48
CA LEU A 7 -0.47 -17.74 -6.98
C LEU A 7 -0.42 -16.70 -8.14
N PHE A 8 0.27 -17.02 -9.23
CA PHE A 8 0.36 -16.16 -10.41
C PHE A 8 -0.98 -15.94 -11.12
N ALA A 9 -1.89 -16.92 -11.07
CA ALA A 9 -3.20 -16.83 -11.69
C ALA A 9 -4.12 -15.77 -11.02
N PHE A 10 -3.79 -15.31 -9.81
CA PHE A 10 -4.57 -14.33 -9.04
C PHE A 10 -4.15 -12.87 -9.27
N ARG A 11 -3.66 -12.51 -10.47
CA ARG A 11 -3.40 -11.11 -10.84
C ARG A 11 -4.61 -10.23 -10.45
N GLN A 12 -4.33 -9.07 -9.87
CA GLN A 12 -5.33 -8.08 -9.46
C GLN A 12 -6.40 -7.91 -10.55
N ASN A 13 -7.65 -8.14 -10.18
CA ASN A 13 -8.80 -7.65 -10.93
C ASN A 13 -9.74 -6.95 -9.94
N GLU A 14 -10.55 -6.01 -10.43
CA GLU A 14 -11.41 -5.15 -9.59
C GLU A 14 -12.55 -5.91 -8.87
N VAL A 15 -12.75 -7.20 -9.15
CA VAL A 15 -13.91 -8.00 -8.71
C VAL A 15 -13.56 -9.07 -7.68
N ARG A 16 -12.29 -9.51 -7.61
CA ARG A 16 -11.81 -10.53 -6.68
C ARG A 16 -11.03 -9.92 -5.55
N SER A 17 -11.13 -10.48 -4.34
CA SER A 17 -10.26 -10.13 -3.22
C SER A 17 -8.96 -10.92 -3.36
N PRO A 18 -7.88 -10.36 -3.97
CA PRO A 18 -6.70 -11.13 -4.36
C PRO A 18 -5.96 -11.66 -3.13
N PHE A 19 -6.14 -10.97 -1.99
CA PHE A 19 -5.57 -11.33 -0.71
C PHE A 19 -6.30 -12.53 -0.06
N GLU A 20 -7.64 -12.62 -0.17
CA GLU A 20 -8.40 -13.78 0.30
C GLU A 20 -7.96 -15.05 -0.45
N ASP A 21 -7.90 -14.98 -1.78
CA ASP A 21 -7.47 -16.09 -2.64
C ASP A 21 -6.02 -16.52 -2.36
N PHE A 22 -5.11 -15.55 -2.21
CA PHE A 22 -3.71 -15.80 -1.87
C PHE A 22 -3.56 -16.55 -0.54
N LEU A 23 -4.27 -16.10 0.50
CA LEU A 23 -4.24 -16.74 1.81
C LEU A 23 -4.82 -18.17 1.78
N THR A 24 -5.90 -18.38 1.02
CA THR A 24 -6.50 -19.71 0.83
C THR A 24 -5.51 -20.69 0.18
N GLU A 25 -4.81 -20.27 -0.87
CA GLU A 25 -3.81 -21.11 -1.53
C GLU A 25 -2.59 -21.42 -0.66
N LEU A 26 -2.09 -20.42 0.07
CA LEU A 26 -0.99 -20.64 1.02
C LEU A 26 -1.38 -21.60 2.13
N LEU A 27 -2.58 -21.45 2.69
CA LEU A 27 -3.09 -22.36 3.71
C LEU A 27 -3.25 -23.78 3.15
N ALA A 28 -3.81 -23.93 1.95
CA ALA A 28 -3.96 -25.22 1.30
C ALA A 28 -2.60 -25.90 1.09
N GLU A 29 -1.58 -25.18 0.64
CA GLU A 29 -0.25 -25.74 0.48
C GLU A 29 0.38 -26.12 1.83
N TRP A 30 0.24 -25.28 2.86
CA TRP A 30 0.69 -25.63 4.21
C TRP A 30 0.04 -26.93 4.70
N LEU A 31 -1.28 -27.09 4.53
CA LEU A 31 -1.99 -28.31 4.91
C LEU A 31 -1.55 -29.55 4.14
N ARG A 32 -1.20 -29.42 2.86
CA ARG A 32 -0.59 -30.53 2.10
C ARG A 32 0.75 -30.95 2.70
N GLN A 33 1.59 -29.99 3.09
CA GLN A 33 2.88 -30.30 3.73
C GLN A 33 2.70 -30.93 5.11
N VAL A 34 1.76 -30.42 5.92
CA VAL A 34 1.40 -31.01 7.21
C VAL A 34 0.93 -32.45 7.04
N THR A 35 0.07 -32.71 6.05
CA THR A 35 -0.45 -34.06 5.76
C THR A 35 0.67 -35.02 5.35
N ARG A 36 1.57 -34.58 4.46
CA ARG A 36 2.76 -35.36 4.07
C ARG A 36 3.70 -35.65 5.25
N SER A 37 3.76 -34.77 6.23
CA SER A 37 4.56 -34.97 7.45
C SER A 37 3.91 -35.91 8.47
N GLY A 38 2.66 -36.34 8.25
CA GLY A 38 1.92 -37.19 9.18
C GLY A 38 1.33 -36.46 10.39
N ARG A 39 1.36 -35.12 10.41
CA ARG A 39 0.97 -34.28 11.58
C ARG A 39 -0.41 -33.65 11.45
N ILE A 40 -1.21 -34.09 10.48
CA ILE A 40 -2.50 -33.43 10.18
C ILE A 40 -3.54 -33.57 11.30
N ALA A 41 -3.52 -34.67 12.04
CA ALA A 41 -4.39 -34.85 13.21
C ALA A 41 -4.15 -33.76 14.28
N GLU A 42 -2.89 -33.37 14.50
CA GLU A 42 -2.55 -32.28 15.42
C GLU A 42 -3.16 -30.96 14.96
N VAL A 43 -3.13 -30.68 13.65
CA VAL A 43 -3.69 -29.45 13.07
C VAL A 43 -5.21 -29.45 13.09
N LEU A 44 -5.86 -30.56 12.72
CA LEU A 44 -7.32 -30.69 12.74
C LEU A 44 -7.90 -30.51 14.15
N LYS A 45 -7.22 -31.01 15.18
CA LYS A 45 -7.62 -30.87 16.58
C LYS A 45 -7.15 -29.53 17.19
N GLY A 46 -5.92 -29.15 16.91
CA GLY A 46 -5.22 -28.04 17.54
C GLY A 46 -5.59 -26.68 16.94
N LEU A 47 -5.54 -26.56 15.61
CA LEU A 47 -5.92 -25.35 14.90
C LEU A 47 -7.42 -25.33 14.60
N PHE A 48 -7.92 -26.37 13.92
CA PHE A 48 -9.31 -26.41 13.46
C PHE A 48 -10.35 -26.78 14.51
N LYS A 49 -9.91 -27.16 15.71
CA LYS A 49 -10.75 -27.48 16.87
C LYS A 49 -11.82 -28.54 16.57
N LEU A 50 -11.60 -29.41 15.58
CA LEU A 50 -12.52 -30.50 15.28
C LEU A 50 -12.61 -31.45 16.48
N LYS A 51 -13.84 -31.82 16.84
CA LYS A 51 -14.12 -32.77 17.92
C LYS A 51 -13.69 -34.18 17.50
N GLN A 52 -13.44 -35.05 18.48
CA GLN A 52 -13.06 -36.45 18.19
C GLN A 52 -14.08 -37.17 17.30
N SER A 53 -15.37 -36.87 17.46
CA SER A 53 -16.46 -37.40 16.63
C SER A 53 -16.44 -36.92 15.17
N GLN A 54 -15.64 -35.89 14.86
CA GLN A 54 -15.49 -35.31 13.52
C GLN A 54 -14.19 -35.75 12.83
N LEU A 55 -13.28 -36.42 13.53
CA LEU A 55 -11.97 -36.79 12.98
C LEU A 55 -11.98 -38.17 12.31
N GLY A 56 -12.78 -39.11 12.80
CA GLY A 56 -12.71 -40.50 12.33
C GLY A 56 -11.43 -41.22 12.76
N ASP A 57 -10.97 -42.16 11.94
CA ASP A 57 -9.72 -42.91 12.20
C ASP A 57 -8.49 -42.04 11.87
N HIS A 58 -7.57 -41.93 12.83
CA HIS A 58 -6.34 -41.14 12.70
C HIS A 58 -5.43 -41.63 11.57
N ALA A 59 -5.41 -42.93 11.29
CA ALA A 59 -4.57 -43.47 10.22
C ALA A 59 -5.00 -42.93 8.84
N ASN A 60 -6.32 -42.81 8.62
CA ASN A 60 -6.90 -42.36 7.35
C ASN A 60 -6.75 -40.84 7.13
N LEU A 61 -6.47 -40.08 8.19
CA LEU A 61 -6.30 -38.62 8.08
C LEU A 61 -5.05 -38.24 7.27
N ASN A 62 -4.02 -39.10 7.22
CA ASN A 62 -2.82 -38.82 6.43
C ASN A 62 -3.04 -39.00 4.91
N ASP A 63 -4.19 -39.54 4.51
CA ASP A 63 -4.60 -39.67 3.11
C ASP A 63 -5.49 -38.51 2.63
N LEU A 64 -5.66 -37.47 3.46
CA LEU A 64 -6.45 -36.30 3.09
C LEU A 64 -5.84 -35.53 1.91
N VAL A 65 -6.72 -35.16 0.99
CA VAL A 65 -6.39 -34.31 -0.15
C VAL A 65 -7.00 -32.92 0.07
N TRP A 66 -6.16 -31.89 -0.06
CA TRP A 66 -6.52 -30.49 0.11
C TRP A 66 -6.65 -29.79 -1.25
N GLU A 67 -7.86 -29.31 -1.55
CA GLU A 67 -8.22 -28.76 -2.85
C GLU A 67 -8.83 -27.37 -2.71
N THR A 68 -8.33 -26.45 -3.52
CA THR A 68 -8.98 -25.16 -3.80
C THR A 68 -9.82 -25.30 -5.06
N GLN A 69 -10.76 -24.38 -5.29
CA GLN A 69 -11.61 -24.35 -6.50
C GLN A 69 -12.54 -25.57 -6.66
N HIS A 70 -12.90 -26.27 -5.58
CA HIS A 70 -13.90 -27.34 -5.61
C HIS A 70 -15.24 -26.79 -6.12
N VAL A 71 -15.81 -27.39 -7.15
CA VAL A 71 -17.12 -26.97 -7.68
C VAL A 71 -18.19 -27.93 -7.15
N ILE A 72 -19.20 -27.37 -6.49
CA ILE A 72 -20.36 -28.14 -6.07
C ILE A 72 -21.12 -28.60 -7.32
N GLY A 73 -21.18 -29.91 -7.50
CA GLY A 73 -21.82 -30.57 -8.64
C GLY A 73 -23.34 -30.36 -8.69
N PRO A 74 -23.98 -30.77 -9.80
CA PRO A 74 -25.41 -30.63 -9.99
C PRO A 74 -26.22 -31.41 -8.95
N GLY A 75 -27.44 -30.96 -8.67
CA GLY A 75 -28.39 -31.65 -7.78
C GLY A 75 -28.46 -31.11 -6.35
N HIS A 76 -27.70 -30.06 -6.02
CA HIS A 76 -27.78 -29.36 -4.74
C HIS A 76 -28.07 -27.86 -4.93
N ARG A 77 -28.68 -27.20 -3.94
CA ARG A 77 -29.00 -25.75 -4.00
C ARG A 77 -27.76 -24.87 -4.23
N ALA A 78 -26.59 -25.33 -3.77
CA ALA A 78 -25.30 -24.67 -3.95
C ALA A 78 -24.57 -25.05 -5.27
N THR A 79 -25.26 -25.64 -6.25
CA THR A 79 -24.66 -26.04 -7.54
C THR A 79 -23.89 -24.88 -8.19
N GLY A 80 -22.67 -25.17 -8.68
CA GLY A 80 -21.80 -24.21 -9.35
C GLY A 80 -21.05 -23.26 -8.41
N LYS A 81 -21.36 -23.27 -7.11
CA LYS A 81 -20.61 -22.54 -6.08
C LYS A 81 -19.30 -23.25 -5.76
N ARG A 82 -18.36 -22.48 -5.18
CA ARG A 82 -17.02 -22.94 -4.88
C ARG A 82 -16.65 -22.54 -3.45
N PRO A 83 -16.62 -23.49 -2.51
CA PRO A 83 -15.98 -23.25 -1.23
C PRO A 83 -14.51 -22.92 -1.44
N ASP A 84 -13.94 -22.11 -0.56
CA ASP A 84 -12.57 -21.62 -0.72
C ASP A 84 -11.55 -22.78 -0.68
N LEU A 85 -11.71 -23.67 0.30
CA LEU A 85 -10.85 -24.82 0.52
C LEU A 85 -11.65 -26.01 1.02
N ILE A 86 -11.35 -27.20 0.49
CA ILE A 86 -11.86 -28.46 1.02
C ILE A 86 -10.73 -29.42 1.40
N GLY A 87 -10.97 -30.21 2.44
CA GLY A 87 -10.19 -31.40 2.77
C GLY A 87 -11.07 -32.64 2.58
N ARG A 88 -10.64 -33.59 1.76
CA ARG A 88 -11.40 -34.82 1.49
C ARG A 88 -10.54 -36.07 1.60
N GLY A 89 -11.13 -37.16 2.09
CA GLY A 89 -10.49 -38.48 2.17
C GLY A 89 -11.51 -39.57 2.48
N PRO A 90 -11.06 -40.78 2.84
CA PRO A 90 -11.96 -41.88 3.19
C PRO A 90 -12.92 -41.49 4.32
N ASP A 91 -14.22 -41.43 4.03
CA ASP A 91 -15.31 -41.05 4.96
C ASP A 91 -15.14 -39.67 5.63
N PHE A 92 -14.33 -38.78 5.05
CA PHE A 92 -14.04 -37.45 5.62
C PHE A 92 -14.26 -36.34 4.59
N PHE A 93 -15.01 -35.31 4.98
CA PHE A 93 -15.20 -34.10 4.18
C PHE A 93 -15.28 -32.85 5.06
N LEU A 94 -14.27 -31.98 4.93
CA LEU A 94 -14.17 -30.69 5.63
C LEU A 94 -14.24 -29.55 4.62
N ILE A 95 -15.10 -28.58 4.87
CA ILE A 95 -15.17 -27.32 4.15
C ILE A 95 -14.52 -26.24 5.03
N ILE A 96 -13.62 -25.46 4.46
CA ILE A 96 -13.01 -24.29 5.10
C ILE A 96 -13.32 -23.07 4.24
N GLU A 97 -14.05 -22.12 4.81
CA GLU A 97 -14.29 -20.82 4.20
C GLU A 97 -13.34 -19.79 4.79
N ASN A 98 -12.77 -18.92 3.94
CA ASN A 98 -11.86 -17.87 4.35
C ASN A 98 -12.46 -16.48 4.04
N LYS A 99 -12.52 -15.62 5.05
CA LYS A 99 -13.00 -14.24 4.89
C LYS A 99 -12.11 -13.25 5.61
N VAL A 100 -11.54 -12.26 4.93
CA VAL A 100 -10.64 -11.30 5.59
C VAL A 100 -11.46 -10.21 6.28
N ALA A 101 -12.12 -9.34 5.50
CA ALA A 101 -12.83 -8.19 6.06
C ALA A 101 -14.19 -7.89 5.40
N ALA A 102 -14.48 -8.49 4.24
CA ALA A 102 -15.76 -8.30 3.56
C ALA A 102 -16.85 -9.17 4.20
N GLY A 103 -18.10 -8.69 4.15
CA GLY A 103 -19.27 -9.50 4.53
C GLY A 103 -19.47 -10.69 3.59
N PHE A 104 -20.27 -11.68 4.04
CA PHE A 104 -20.63 -12.83 3.22
C PHE A 104 -21.54 -12.43 2.06
N THR A 105 -21.35 -13.06 0.90
CA THR A 105 -22.25 -12.83 -0.22
C THR A 105 -23.62 -13.42 0.10
N GLN A 106 -24.67 -12.62 -0.07
CA GLN A 106 -26.05 -13.11 -0.01
C GLN A 106 -26.45 -13.64 -1.38
N HIS A 107 -27.04 -14.83 -1.40
CA HIS A 107 -27.59 -15.43 -2.61
C HIS A 107 -29.10 -15.42 -2.54
N LYS A 108 -29.75 -14.81 -3.54
CA LYS A 108 -31.20 -14.91 -3.73
C LYS A 108 -31.49 -16.00 -4.73
N ASP A 109 -32.28 -16.98 -4.33
CA ASP A 109 -32.86 -17.98 -5.22
C ASP A 109 -34.37 -18.08 -5.03
N THR A 110 -35.00 -19.07 -5.67
CA THR A 110 -36.45 -19.31 -5.65
C THR A 110 -37.00 -19.65 -4.26
N LEU A 111 -36.14 -20.00 -3.30
CA LEU A 111 -36.49 -20.32 -1.91
C LEU A 111 -36.15 -19.16 -0.95
N GLY A 112 -35.70 -18.01 -1.46
CA GLY A 112 -35.41 -16.80 -0.69
C GLY A 112 -33.92 -16.44 -0.67
N ALA A 113 -33.54 -15.52 0.21
CA ALA A 113 -32.14 -15.18 0.45
C ALA A 113 -31.51 -16.23 1.39
N ALA A 114 -30.40 -16.84 0.97
CA ALA A 114 -29.54 -17.66 1.81
C ALA A 114 -28.14 -17.06 1.84
N ASP A 115 -27.53 -16.98 3.02
CA ASP A 115 -26.12 -16.65 3.13
C ASP A 115 -25.26 -17.82 2.64
N GLN A 116 -24.08 -17.48 2.12
CA GLN A 116 -23.12 -18.44 1.54
C GLN A 116 -22.76 -19.59 2.49
N LEU A 117 -22.63 -19.32 3.79
CA LEU A 117 -22.25 -20.34 4.77
C LEU A 117 -23.38 -21.35 5.02
N SER A 118 -24.63 -20.88 5.11
CA SER A 118 -25.80 -21.77 5.21
C SER A 118 -25.92 -22.73 4.01
N LEU A 119 -25.55 -22.29 2.80
CA LEU A 119 -25.54 -23.17 1.62
C LEU A 119 -24.45 -24.25 1.68
N TYR A 120 -23.30 -23.94 2.29
CA TYR A 120 -22.23 -24.93 2.47
C TYR A 120 -22.52 -25.88 3.63
N GLU A 121 -23.21 -25.41 4.67
CA GLU A 121 -23.72 -26.27 5.72
C GLU A 121 -24.75 -27.27 5.17
N SER A 122 -25.74 -26.82 4.40
CA SER A 122 -26.71 -27.74 3.78
C SER A 122 -26.02 -28.72 2.84
N TYR A 123 -25.06 -28.22 2.04
CA TYR A 123 -24.26 -29.08 1.16
C TYR A 123 -23.52 -30.14 1.96
N ARG A 124 -22.91 -29.77 3.09
CA ARG A 124 -22.20 -30.71 3.96
C ARG A 124 -23.16 -31.73 4.58
N HIS A 125 -24.37 -31.34 4.95
CA HIS A 125 -25.38 -32.23 5.55
C HIS A 125 -25.86 -33.31 4.57
N ASP A 126 -26.01 -32.97 3.29
CA ASP A 126 -26.46 -33.91 2.24
C ASP A 126 -25.38 -34.91 1.80
N ARG A 127 -24.15 -34.77 2.32
CA ARG A 127 -23.04 -35.68 2.02
C ARG A 127 -23.11 -36.97 2.82
N THR A 128 -22.58 -38.05 2.24
CA THR A 128 -22.54 -39.37 2.88
C THR A 128 -21.38 -39.53 3.86
N GLU A 129 -20.34 -38.69 3.79
CA GLU A 129 -19.20 -38.76 4.70
C GLU A 129 -19.58 -38.44 6.15
N SER A 130 -19.21 -39.35 7.06
CA SER A 130 -19.54 -39.27 8.49
C SER A 130 -18.67 -38.26 9.24
N PHE A 131 -17.46 -37.98 8.74
CA PHE A 131 -16.46 -37.15 9.42
C PHE A 131 -16.15 -35.84 8.68
N GLY A 132 -15.56 -34.88 9.40
CA GLY A 132 -15.26 -33.53 8.95
C GLY A 132 -16.28 -32.50 9.46
N GLY A 133 -16.64 -31.54 8.60
CA GLY A 133 -17.55 -30.47 8.97
C GLY A 133 -17.36 -29.21 8.15
N LEU A 134 -17.61 -28.07 8.78
CA LEU A 134 -17.48 -26.74 8.21
C LEU A 134 -16.71 -25.86 9.20
N VAL A 135 -15.78 -25.06 8.69
CA VAL A 135 -14.97 -24.12 9.48
C VAL A 135 -14.93 -22.78 8.76
N LEU A 136 -15.03 -21.70 9.53
CA LEU A 136 -14.77 -20.35 9.05
C LEU A 136 -13.41 -19.88 9.58
N ILE A 137 -12.51 -19.48 8.69
CA ILE A 137 -11.34 -18.67 9.03
C ILE A 137 -11.66 -17.21 8.70
N THR A 138 -11.44 -16.32 9.66
CA THR A 138 -11.73 -14.89 9.47
C THR A 138 -10.65 -13.97 10.03
N HIS A 139 -10.53 -12.74 9.52
CA HIS A 139 -9.74 -11.71 10.20
C HIS A 139 -10.63 -10.80 11.04
N SER A 140 -11.63 -10.18 10.42
CA SER A 140 -12.57 -9.27 11.09
C SER A 140 -14.04 -9.48 10.71
N THR A 141 -14.34 -10.34 9.73
CA THR A 141 -15.73 -10.64 9.36
C THR A 141 -16.41 -11.46 10.46
N LEU A 142 -17.51 -10.94 11.00
CA LEU A 142 -18.34 -11.64 11.97
C LEU A 142 -19.09 -12.79 11.30
N PRO A 143 -19.13 -13.99 11.90
CA PRO A 143 -19.97 -15.07 11.41
C PRO A 143 -21.46 -14.67 11.46
N PRO A 144 -22.32 -15.30 10.64
CA PRO A 144 -23.77 -15.15 10.73
C PRO A 144 -24.28 -15.46 12.14
N SER A 145 -25.40 -14.86 12.53
CA SER A 145 -25.95 -14.98 13.89
C SER A 145 -26.30 -16.41 14.31
N GLU A 146 -26.58 -17.29 13.35
CA GLU A 146 -26.95 -18.70 13.60
C GLU A 146 -25.76 -19.66 13.46
N TRP A 147 -24.54 -19.12 13.29
CA TRP A 147 -23.33 -19.92 13.13
C TRP A 147 -22.97 -20.69 14.40
N ASN A 148 -22.97 -22.02 14.30
CA ASN A 148 -22.69 -22.95 15.40
C ASN A 148 -21.42 -23.79 15.17
N HIS A 149 -20.66 -23.50 14.11
CA HIS A 149 -19.41 -24.17 13.78
C HIS A 149 -18.18 -23.39 14.27
N GLU A 150 -16.99 -23.96 14.11
CA GLU A 150 -15.76 -23.30 14.56
C GLU A 150 -15.44 -22.06 13.72
N THR A 151 -15.20 -20.95 14.41
CA THR A 151 -14.68 -19.70 13.83
C THR A 151 -13.25 -19.48 14.33
N ILE A 152 -12.31 -19.48 13.41
CA ILE A 152 -10.88 -19.33 13.67
C ILE A 152 -10.45 -17.98 13.16
N TYR A 153 -9.74 -17.22 13.98
CA TYR A 153 -9.19 -15.95 13.53
C TYR A 153 -7.80 -16.16 12.91
N TRP A 154 -7.44 -15.42 11.87
CA TRP A 154 -6.07 -15.44 11.30
C TRP A 154 -4.99 -15.15 12.35
N ARG A 155 -5.29 -14.33 13.37
CA ARG A 155 -4.40 -14.13 14.54
C ARG A 155 -4.14 -15.42 15.33
N SER A 156 -5.14 -16.31 15.40
CA SER A 156 -5.02 -17.61 16.05
C SER A 156 -4.25 -18.59 15.17
N VAL A 157 -4.40 -18.50 13.83
CA VAL A 157 -3.59 -19.25 12.87
C VAL A 157 -2.11 -18.88 13.02
N GLU A 158 -1.75 -17.60 13.01
CA GLU A 158 -0.36 -17.14 13.19
C GLU A 158 0.25 -17.64 14.51
N ARG A 159 -0.48 -17.50 15.62
CA ARG A 159 -0.04 -18.00 16.93
C ARG A 159 0.18 -19.50 16.91
N TYR A 160 -0.73 -20.25 16.30
CA TYR A 160 -0.60 -21.69 16.16
C TYR A 160 0.62 -22.07 15.34
N LEU A 161 0.86 -21.43 14.19
CA LEU A 161 2.02 -21.68 13.34
C LEU A 161 3.34 -21.45 14.08
N ARG A 162 3.44 -20.40 14.91
CA ARG A 162 4.62 -20.14 15.74
C ARG A 162 4.87 -21.23 16.77
N ALA A 163 3.82 -21.69 17.46
CA ALA A 163 3.93 -22.79 18.41
C ALA A 163 4.32 -24.10 17.67
N PHE A 164 3.64 -24.40 16.57
CA PHE A 164 3.86 -25.58 15.74
C PHE A 164 5.30 -25.67 15.20
N ALA A 165 5.92 -24.54 14.86
CA ALA A 165 7.31 -24.45 14.43
C ALA A 165 8.33 -24.64 15.56
N ASN A 166 7.97 -24.32 16.80
CA ASN A 166 8.85 -24.43 17.97
C ASN A 166 8.83 -25.82 18.61
N ASP A 167 7.76 -26.58 18.43
CA ASP A 167 7.57 -27.91 19.04
C ASP A 167 8.42 -29.02 18.40
N CYS A 168 9.17 -28.76 17.33
CA CYS A 168 10.03 -29.76 16.69
C CYS A 168 11.29 -29.13 16.08
N PRO A 169 12.42 -29.04 16.82
CA PRO A 169 13.70 -28.72 16.22
C PRO A 169 14.17 -29.94 15.42
N THR A 170 13.77 -30.01 14.15
CA THR A 170 14.34 -30.95 13.18
C THR A 170 15.82 -30.61 12.96
N LEU A 171 16.68 -31.63 12.94
CA LEU A 171 18.12 -31.49 12.62
C LEU A 171 18.35 -31.02 11.17
N GLU A 172 17.36 -31.25 10.30
CA GLU A 172 17.34 -30.81 8.90
C GLU A 172 16.11 -29.97 8.62
N TYR A 173 16.30 -28.82 7.97
CA TYR A 173 15.26 -27.86 7.67
C TYR A 173 14.32 -28.38 6.56
N THR A 174 13.08 -28.71 6.91
CA THR A 174 12.12 -29.30 5.96
C THR A 174 11.33 -28.25 5.19
N ALA A 175 10.66 -28.66 4.10
CA ALA A 175 9.73 -27.80 3.37
C ALA A 175 8.56 -27.32 4.26
N LEU A 176 8.12 -28.16 5.21
CA LEU A 176 7.09 -27.80 6.20
C LEU A 176 7.61 -26.72 7.17
N ASP A 177 8.86 -26.83 7.62
CA ASP A 177 9.47 -25.82 8.51
C ASP A 177 9.59 -24.47 7.80
N TYR A 178 10.05 -24.48 6.55
CA TYR A 178 10.12 -23.27 5.72
C TYR A 178 8.75 -22.61 5.58
N ILE A 179 7.75 -23.33 5.04
CA ILE A 179 6.45 -22.74 4.74
C ILE A 179 5.70 -22.32 6.02
N THR A 180 5.87 -23.03 7.14
CA THR A 180 5.30 -22.63 8.44
C THR A 180 5.89 -21.30 8.92
N ARG A 181 7.22 -21.14 8.89
CA ARG A 181 7.89 -19.91 9.33
C ARG A 181 7.57 -18.73 8.41
N GLN A 182 7.58 -18.94 7.10
CA GLN A 182 7.26 -17.90 6.13
C GLN A 182 5.79 -17.46 6.23
N LEU A 183 4.85 -18.40 6.36
CA LEU A 183 3.43 -18.05 6.55
C LEU A 183 3.22 -17.31 7.87
N ALA A 184 3.88 -17.71 8.96
CA ALA A 184 3.79 -16.99 10.23
C ALA A 184 4.39 -15.57 10.16
N SER A 185 5.50 -15.38 9.44
CA SER A 185 6.10 -14.05 9.22
C SER A 185 5.18 -13.18 8.38
N PHE A 186 4.70 -13.72 7.25
CA PHE A 186 3.79 -13.02 6.34
C PHE A 186 2.51 -12.54 7.05
N LEU A 187 1.88 -13.41 7.86
CA LEU A 187 0.70 -13.02 8.65
C LEU A 187 1.04 -11.94 9.71
N GLY A 188 2.26 -11.92 10.22
CA GLY A 188 2.75 -10.88 11.12
C GLY A 188 2.90 -9.52 10.42
N GLU A 189 3.63 -9.51 9.29
CA GLU A 189 3.94 -8.33 8.48
C GLU A 189 2.69 -7.69 7.85
N ASN A 190 1.69 -8.50 7.50
CA ASN A 190 0.45 -8.03 6.87
C ASN A 190 -0.67 -7.77 7.89
N ALA A 191 -0.33 -7.50 9.16
CA ALA A 191 -1.26 -7.16 10.25
C ALA A 191 -2.35 -8.22 10.55
N MET A 192 -2.23 -9.43 10.03
CA MET A 192 -3.17 -10.53 10.26
C MET A 192 -3.02 -11.17 11.65
N SER A 193 -1.94 -10.84 12.36
CA SER A 193 -1.64 -11.28 13.73
C SER A 193 -2.30 -10.42 14.84
N GLY A 194 -3.04 -9.37 14.46
CA GLY A 194 -3.61 -8.35 15.33
C GLY A 194 -2.76 -7.07 15.36
N THR A 195 -3.27 -6.00 15.98
CA THR A 195 -2.52 -4.74 16.13
C THR A 195 -1.30 -4.97 17.01
N ARG A 196 -0.11 -4.91 16.40
CA ARG A 196 1.18 -4.92 17.11
C ARG A 196 1.82 -3.56 16.91
N ILE A 197 2.05 -2.85 18.00
CA ILE A 197 2.92 -1.67 18.02
C ILE A 197 4.20 -2.15 18.69
N ALA A 198 5.34 -2.04 18.01
CA ALA A 198 6.59 -2.51 18.58
C ALA A 198 6.98 -1.62 19.77
N LEU A 199 7.65 -2.20 20.77
CA LEU A 199 8.08 -1.42 21.94
C LEU A 199 9.03 -0.29 21.51
N GLU A 200 9.90 -0.56 20.53
CA GLU A 200 10.77 0.44 19.91
C GLU A 200 9.98 1.64 19.35
N ASP A 201 8.87 1.40 18.64
CA ASP A 201 8.01 2.48 18.12
C ASP A 201 7.40 3.32 19.25
N ILE A 202 6.93 2.68 20.32
CA ILE A 202 6.38 3.36 21.50
C ILE A 202 7.45 4.25 22.13
N THR A 203 8.68 3.74 22.27
CA THR A 203 9.79 4.49 22.85
C THR A 203 10.33 5.58 21.92
N ALA A 204 10.20 5.41 20.60
CA ALA A 204 10.60 6.39 19.60
C ALA A 204 9.56 7.51 19.43
N TYR A 205 8.31 7.31 19.86
CA TYR A 205 7.21 8.27 19.67
C TYR A 205 7.52 9.70 20.13
N PRO A 206 8.14 9.96 21.31
CA PRO A 206 8.51 11.31 21.71
C PRO A 206 9.58 11.94 20.80
N ALA A 207 10.51 11.14 20.26
CA ALA A 207 11.50 11.62 19.32
C ALA A 207 10.86 11.96 17.96
N TYR A 208 9.94 11.12 17.49
CA TYR A 208 9.11 11.39 16.32
C TYR A 208 8.31 12.68 16.47
N GLN A 209 7.64 12.90 17.61
CA GLN A 209 6.91 14.13 17.87
C GLN A 209 7.80 15.39 17.80
N ARG A 210 9.00 15.35 18.38
CA ARG A 210 9.96 16.46 18.31
C ARG A 210 10.43 16.71 16.88
N LEU A 211 10.71 15.64 16.13
CA LEU A 211 11.06 15.75 14.72
C LEU A 211 9.94 16.43 13.93
N ILE A 212 8.70 15.95 14.04
CA ILE A 212 7.53 16.53 13.36
C ILE A 212 7.35 18.01 13.73
N ALA A 213 7.50 18.38 15.00
CA ALA A 213 7.44 19.78 15.43
C ALA A 213 8.53 20.64 14.76
N GLY A 214 9.76 20.11 14.66
CA GLY A 214 10.87 20.75 13.94
C GLY A 214 10.55 20.93 12.45
N LEU A 215 10.00 19.90 11.80
CA LEU A 215 9.60 19.97 10.39
C LEU A 215 8.51 21.03 10.13
N PHE A 216 7.53 21.16 11.02
CA PHE A 216 6.57 22.27 10.97
C PHE A 216 7.24 23.64 11.12
N GLY A 217 8.26 23.74 11.99
CA GLY A 217 9.08 24.94 12.14
C GLY A 217 9.75 25.34 10.83
N LEU A 218 10.46 24.41 10.20
CA LEU A 218 11.12 24.63 8.91
C LEU A 218 10.11 24.91 7.78
N GLY A 219 8.96 24.23 7.78
CA GLY A 219 7.88 24.48 6.81
C GLY A 219 7.32 25.90 6.89
N ARG A 220 7.19 26.48 8.09
CA ARG A 220 6.83 27.90 8.26
C ARG A 220 7.88 28.84 7.67
N ILE A 221 9.15 28.49 7.75
CA ILE A 221 10.23 29.30 7.15
C ILE A 221 10.09 29.25 5.63
N ALA A 222 9.90 28.06 5.06
CA ALA A 222 9.65 27.88 3.63
C ALA A 222 8.47 28.73 3.14
N ASP A 223 7.34 28.68 3.84
CA ASP A 223 6.14 29.48 3.56
C ASP A 223 6.45 30.99 3.59
N ASN A 224 7.12 31.46 4.65
CA ASN A 224 7.50 32.86 4.79
C ASN A 224 8.42 33.32 3.67
N ARG A 225 9.44 32.52 3.30
CA ARG A 225 10.38 32.86 2.23
C ARG A 225 9.71 32.86 0.86
N LEU A 226 8.85 31.88 0.57
CA LEU A 226 8.05 31.86 -0.65
C LEU A 226 7.16 33.11 -0.76
N LYS A 227 6.45 33.47 0.30
CA LYS A 227 5.63 34.69 0.36
C LYS A 227 6.46 35.94 0.11
N VAL A 228 7.61 36.09 0.77
CA VAL A 228 8.50 37.24 0.56
C VAL A 228 8.97 37.35 -0.89
N SER A 229 9.34 36.24 -1.52
CA SER A 229 9.76 36.23 -2.92
C SER A 229 8.60 36.54 -3.88
N LEU A 230 7.38 36.07 -3.58
CA LEU A 230 6.18 36.39 -4.37
C LEU A 230 5.83 37.88 -4.39
N HIS A 231 6.18 38.66 -3.37
CA HIS A 231 5.92 40.12 -3.39
C HIS A 231 6.72 40.87 -4.47
N LYS A 232 7.72 40.23 -5.08
CA LYS A 232 8.62 40.85 -6.06
C LYS A 232 8.27 40.51 -7.51
N VAL A 233 7.33 39.59 -7.72
CA VAL A 233 6.99 39.05 -9.04
C VAL A 233 5.48 38.97 -9.21
N GLU A 234 5.03 38.89 -10.45
CA GLU A 234 3.64 38.59 -10.77
C GLU A 234 3.60 37.30 -11.61
N LEU A 235 2.88 36.29 -11.12
CA LEU A 235 2.65 35.03 -11.83
C LEU A 235 1.25 35.03 -12.41
N GLN A 236 1.10 34.54 -13.64
CA GLN A 236 -0.19 34.53 -14.32
C GLN A 236 -1.02 33.30 -13.96
N GLN A 237 -0.36 32.14 -13.84
CA GLN A 237 -1.02 30.85 -13.62
C GLN A 237 -0.96 30.40 -12.16
N LEU A 238 0.20 30.45 -11.53
CA LEU A 238 0.41 29.87 -10.20
C LEU A 238 -0.14 30.79 -9.10
N LYS A 239 -1.15 30.31 -8.37
CA LYS A 239 -1.82 31.04 -7.28
C LYS A 239 -1.96 30.17 -6.04
N ALA A 240 -2.20 30.80 -4.89
CA ALA A 240 -2.53 30.08 -3.68
C ALA A 240 -3.84 29.27 -3.86
N PRO A 241 -3.89 27.98 -3.50
CA PRO A 241 -5.08 27.16 -3.63
C PRO A 241 -6.28 27.73 -2.86
N HIS A 242 -7.47 27.66 -3.44
CA HIS A 242 -8.71 28.02 -2.75
C HIS A 242 -9.15 26.92 -1.77
N GLY A 243 -9.33 27.29 -0.50
CA GLY A 243 -9.76 26.39 0.57
C GLY A 243 -8.60 25.65 1.26
N ALA A 244 -8.89 24.96 2.36
CA ALA A 244 -7.89 24.32 3.23
C ALA A 244 -7.17 23.08 2.62
N GLY A 245 -7.33 22.82 1.32
CA GLY A 245 -6.89 21.58 0.69
C GLY A 245 -5.58 21.72 -0.07
N ILE A 246 -4.45 21.66 0.65
CA ILE A 246 -3.11 21.43 0.05
C ILE A 246 -2.96 20.00 -0.51
N GLY A 247 -4.00 19.16 -0.41
CA GLY A 247 -4.05 17.83 -1.04
C GLY A 247 -2.93 16.93 -0.52
N TYR A 248 -2.17 16.32 -1.44
CA TYR A 248 -1.01 15.49 -1.11
C TYR A 248 0.21 16.30 -0.64
N PHE A 249 0.21 17.63 -0.79
CA PHE A 249 1.19 18.51 -0.17
C PHE A 249 0.77 18.84 1.28
N ALA A 250 0.53 17.80 2.09
CA ALA A 250 0.11 17.94 3.49
C ALA A 250 1.00 17.08 4.40
N ALA A 251 0.93 17.34 5.71
CA ALA A 251 1.56 16.46 6.69
C ALA A 251 0.84 15.09 6.73
N PRO A 252 1.57 13.98 6.93
CA PRO A 252 3.01 13.92 7.28
C PRO A 252 4.00 13.93 6.10
N GLU A 253 3.54 13.90 4.85
CA GLU A 253 4.43 13.79 3.68
C GLU A 253 5.13 15.11 3.32
N PHE A 254 4.51 16.25 3.64
CA PHE A 254 5.01 17.58 3.30
C PHE A 254 4.75 18.63 4.38
N PHE A 255 5.74 19.52 4.60
CA PHE A 255 5.64 20.65 5.52
C PHE A 255 6.07 21.94 4.83
N GLY A 256 5.14 22.81 4.47
CA GLY A 256 5.44 24.07 3.79
C GLY A 256 4.25 24.64 3.05
N SER A 257 4.52 25.28 1.93
CA SER A 257 3.50 25.90 1.07
C SER A 257 3.64 25.45 -0.37
N ALA A 258 2.51 25.46 -1.08
CA ALA A 258 2.44 25.14 -2.48
C ALA A 258 1.42 26.04 -3.21
N LEU A 259 1.69 26.31 -4.48
CA LEU A 259 0.86 27.08 -5.41
C LEU A 259 0.39 26.16 -6.54
N SER A 260 -0.77 26.44 -7.12
CA SER A 260 -1.35 25.66 -8.20
C SER A 260 -1.85 26.55 -9.32
N ASN A 261 -1.95 26.00 -10.54
CA ASN A 261 -2.58 26.70 -11.66
C ASN A 261 -4.00 27.15 -11.32
N GLY A 262 -4.27 28.44 -11.50
CA GLY A 262 -5.55 29.10 -11.19
C GLY A 262 -5.92 29.12 -9.70
N GLY A 263 -5.07 28.62 -8.80
CA GLY A 263 -5.42 28.40 -7.40
C GLY A 263 -6.38 27.22 -7.21
N ASN A 264 -6.36 26.24 -8.12
CA ASN A 264 -7.14 25.01 -7.97
C ASN A 264 -6.66 24.19 -6.77
N LYS A 265 -7.52 23.29 -6.26
CA LYS A 265 -7.07 22.30 -5.26
C LYS A 265 -5.95 21.44 -5.86
N MET A 266 -4.94 21.10 -5.06
CA MET A 266 -3.73 20.44 -5.56
C MET A 266 -3.99 19.14 -6.33
N HIS A 267 -4.98 18.33 -5.95
CA HIS A 267 -5.30 17.08 -6.66
C HIS A 267 -5.93 17.28 -8.04
N ASN A 268 -6.36 18.50 -8.36
CA ASN A 268 -6.89 18.90 -9.67
C ASN A 268 -5.91 19.83 -10.42
N ALA A 269 -4.76 20.11 -9.82
CA ALA A 269 -3.76 20.99 -10.42
C ALA A 269 -2.88 20.18 -11.37
N TYR A 270 -2.67 20.72 -12.56
CA TYR A 270 -1.73 20.15 -13.53
C TYR A 270 -0.36 20.82 -13.47
N LEU A 271 -0.29 22.05 -12.95
CA LEU A 271 0.95 22.75 -12.66
C LEU A 271 0.97 23.13 -11.18
N THR A 272 2.00 22.68 -10.47
CA THR A 272 2.17 22.90 -9.04
C THR A 272 3.57 23.38 -8.74
N LEU A 273 3.71 24.43 -7.92
CA LEU A 273 4.96 24.88 -7.34
C LEU A 273 4.94 24.61 -5.84
N TRP A 274 6.06 24.16 -5.26
CA TRP A 274 6.17 23.94 -3.82
C TRP A 274 7.45 24.55 -3.23
N SER A 275 7.37 24.86 -1.95
CA SER A 275 8.50 25.25 -1.10
C SER A 275 8.26 24.71 0.31
N GLY A 276 9.08 23.76 0.75
CA GLY A 276 8.90 23.11 2.03
C GLY A 276 9.82 21.92 2.26
N ILE A 277 9.46 21.13 3.27
CA ILE A 277 10.12 19.88 3.59
C ILE A 277 9.34 18.73 2.98
N VAL A 278 9.99 17.94 2.12
CA VAL A 278 9.46 16.68 1.60
C VAL A 278 9.94 15.56 2.51
N ALA A 279 9.03 14.96 3.27
CA ALA A 279 9.31 13.89 4.23
C ALA A 279 8.78 12.52 3.77
N GLY A 280 7.83 12.52 2.83
CA GLY A 280 7.25 11.33 2.23
C GLY A 280 7.08 11.47 0.73
N GLU A 281 6.42 10.49 0.13
CA GLU A 281 6.12 10.45 -1.30
C GLU A 281 4.81 11.20 -1.60
N ILE A 282 4.86 12.11 -2.57
CA ILE A 282 3.76 12.96 -3.00
C ILE A 282 3.51 12.67 -4.48
N TYR A 283 2.29 12.26 -4.81
CA TYR A 283 1.88 11.85 -6.15
C TYR A 283 2.78 10.77 -6.81
N ASP A 284 3.48 9.93 -6.04
CA ASP A 284 4.41 8.90 -6.55
C ASP A 284 5.69 9.43 -7.25
N TYR A 285 5.86 10.74 -7.36
CA TYR A 285 6.97 11.36 -8.10
C TYR A 285 7.84 12.29 -7.26
N VAL A 286 7.22 13.13 -6.41
CA VAL A 286 7.96 14.03 -5.53
C VAL A 286 8.27 13.29 -4.24
N LYS A 287 9.54 12.99 -3.99
CA LYS A 287 9.99 12.22 -2.83
C LYS A 287 11.39 12.65 -2.40
N PRO A 288 11.80 12.34 -1.16
CA PRO A 288 13.16 12.63 -0.73
C PRO A 288 14.18 11.82 -1.53
N ALA A 289 15.37 12.37 -1.73
CA ALA A 289 16.47 11.73 -2.45
C ALA A 289 16.92 10.44 -1.76
N THR A 290 16.92 10.43 -0.42
CA THR A 290 17.20 9.23 0.38
C THR A 290 15.93 8.80 1.09
N ALA A 291 15.48 7.58 0.81
CA ALA A 291 14.27 7.03 1.42
C ALA A 291 14.32 7.12 2.95
N GLY A 292 13.30 7.72 3.55
CA GLY A 292 13.18 7.90 5.00
C GLY A 292 13.93 9.10 5.59
N ILE A 293 14.69 9.87 4.79
CA ILE A 293 15.35 11.10 5.22
C ILE A 293 14.67 12.30 4.57
N PRO A 294 14.07 13.23 5.34
CA PRO A 294 13.43 14.41 4.76
C PRO A 294 14.41 15.33 4.03
N ASP A 295 13.93 16.01 3.00
CA ASP A 295 14.68 17.01 2.24
C ASP A 295 14.01 18.39 2.34
N LEU A 296 14.80 19.45 2.43
CA LEU A 296 14.35 20.78 2.04
C LEU A 296 14.21 20.79 0.52
N SER A 297 13.09 21.28 0.01
CA SER A 297 12.80 21.26 -1.42
C SER A 297 12.05 22.51 -1.87
N VAL A 298 12.52 23.07 -2.99
CA VAL A 298 11.78 24.04 -3.80
C VAL A 298 11.68 23.48 -5.20
N GLY A 299 10.48 23.47 -5.77
CA GLY A 299 10.33 22.93 -7.11
C GLY A 299 9.01 23.29 -7.78
N ILE A 300 8.93 22.90 -9.04
CA ILE A 300 7.75 22.99 -9.88
C ILE A 300 7.53 21.67 -10.61
N GLY A 301 6.27 21.29 -10.76
CA GLY A 301 5.85 20.05 -11.38
C GLY A 301 4.71 20.28 -12.37
N ALA A 302 4.83 19.67 -13.54
CA ALA A 302 3.83 19.71 -14.61
C ALA A 302 3.38 18.27 -14.94
N TRP A 303 2.08 18.02 -14.88
CA TRP A 303 1.45 16.74 -15.20
C TRP A 303 0.80 16.82 -16.58
N CYS A 304 1.54 16.46 -17.63
CA CYS A 304 1.11 16.64 -19.02
C CYS A 304 0.03 15.66 -19.45
N ILE A 305 -0.98 16.13 -20.19
CA ILE A 305 -2.02 15.29 -20.77
C ILE A 305 -1.51 14.61 -22.05
N GLU A 306 -0.84 15.36 -22.93
CA GLU A 306 -0.23 14.86 -24.16
C GLU A 306 1.30 14.66 -24.01
N PRO A 307 1.94 13.87 -24.89
CA PRO A 307 3.40 13.77 -24.96
C PRO A 307 4.07 15.12 -25.25
N ILE A 308 5.23 15.36 -24.65
CA ILE A 308 6.05 16.54 -24.95
C ILE A 308 6.96 16.32 -26.16
N THR A 309 7.30 17.42 -26.84
CA THR A 309 8.15 17.45 -28.02
C THR A 309 9.64 17.63 -27.69
N GLU A 310 10.51 17.50 -28.69
CA GLU A 310 11.94 17.81 -28.53
C GLU A 310 12.18 19.30 -28.24
N GLU A 311 11.33 20.20 -28.76
CA GLU A 311 11.39 21.64 -28.50
C GLU A 311 11.09 21.93 -27.03
N ASP A 312 10.08 21.27 -26.45
CA ASP A 312 9.73 21.38 -25.04
C ASP A 312 10.89 20.92 -24.14
N ILE A 313 11.53 19.80 -24.50
CA ILE A 313 12.70 19.29 -23.77
C ILE A 313 13.87 20.29 -23.86
N SER A 314 14.10 20.88 -25.04
CA SER A 314 15.15 21.91 -25.21
C SER A 314 14.87 23.14 -24.33
N PHE A 315 13.62 23.60 -24.31
CA PHE A 315 13.19 24.70 -23.46
C PHE A 315 13.39 24.41 -21.96
N LEU A 316 12.99 23.22 -21.50
CA LEU A 316 13.14 22.80 -20.10
C LEU A 316 14.61 22.73 -19.68
N ASN A 317 15.50 22.24 -20.56
CA ASN A 317 16.94 22.22 -20.30
C ASN A 317 17.54 23.63 -20.26
N GLU A 318 17.05 24.55 -21.09
CA GLU A 318 17.48 25.95 -21.03
C GLU A 318 17.05 26.61 -19.72
N LEU A 319 15.79 26.41 -19.30
CA LEU A 319 15.28 26.89 -18.02
C LEU A 319 16.09 26.32 -16.84
N LEU A 320 16.37 25.02 -16.85
CA LEU A 320 17.24 24.37 -15.87
C LEU A 320 18.63 25.03 -15.82
N GLY A 321 19.20 25.30 -17.00
CA GLY A 321 20.48 25.99 -17.14
C GLY A 321 20.46 27.41 -16.56
N ARG A 322 19.36 28.15 -16.70
CA ARG A 322 19.20 29.48 -16.10
C ARG A 322 19.11 29.39 -14.57
N LEU A 323 18.28 28.50 -14.03
CA LEU A 323 18.16 28.29 -12.58
C LEU A 323 19.49 27.91 -11.92
N ASN A 324 20.26 27.04 -12.58
CA ASN A 324 21.58 26.60 -12.11
C ASN A 324 22.66 27.70 -12.12
N ARG A 325 22.44 28.85 -12.79
CA ARG A 325 23.35 30.01 -12.67
C ARG A 325 23.15 30.79 -11.38
N HIS A 326 22.00 30.65 -10.72
CA HIS A 326 21.62 31.44 -9.56
C HIS A 326 21.85 30.71 -8.22
N SER A 327 22.21 29.43 -8.22
CA SER A 327 22.35 28.65 -6.99
C SER A 327 23.64 27.83 -6.93
N ALA A 328 24.20 27.70 -5.73
CA ALA A 328 25.28 26.76 -5.44
C ALA A 328 24.79 25.31 -5.33
N ILE A 329 23.49 25.11 -5.05
CA ILE A 329 22.86 23.80 -5.04
C ILE A 329 22.21 23.58 -6.40
N PRO A 330 22.53 22.49 -7.11
CA PRO A 330 21.99 22.25 -8.43
C PRO A 330 20.48 21.96 -8.36
N TRP A 331 19.78 22.51 -9.33
CA TRP A 331 18.45 22.09 -9.73
C TRP A 331 18.57 20.83 -10.60
N ASP A 332 17.66 19.91 -10.38
CA ASP A 332 17.47 18.69 -11.15
C ASP A 332 16.21 18.81 -12.02
N LEU A 333 16.22 18.16 -13.19
CA LEU A 333 15.06 17.99 -14.07
C LEU A 333 14.81 16.49 -14.25
N ASP A 334 13.66 16.03 -13.78
CA ASP A 334 13.21 14.65 -13.93
C ASP A 334 11.97 14.58 -14.82
N VAL A 335 11.95 13.62 -15.75
CA VAL A 335 10.82 13.37 -16.66
C VAL A 335 10.36 11.93 -16.53
N TYR A 336 9.16 11.74 -15.97
CA TYR A 336 8.57 10.42 -15.73
C TYR A 336 7.52 10.10 -16.78
N GLN A 337 7.76 9.06 -17.57
CA GLN A 337 6.81 8.60 -18.59
C GLN A 337 5.61 7.91 -17.95
N ARG A 338 4.40 8.20 -18.44
CA ARG A 338 3.14 7.58 -17.98
C ARG A 338 2.48 6.79 -19.09
N ILE A 339 1.77 5.73 -18.71
CA ILE A 339 0.99 4.93 -19.65
C ILE A 339 -0.38 5.62 -19.83
N GLY A 340 -0.70 6.00 -21.07
CA GLY A 340 -2.00 6.58 -21.42
C GLY A 340 -2.18 8.07 -21.14
N ASN A 341 -1.14 8.76 -20.65
CA ASN A 341 -1.08 10.21 -20.51
C ASN A 341 0.34 10.69 -20.85
N GLY A 342 0.50 12.00 -21.07
CA GLY A 342 1.78 12.67 -21.15
C GLY A 342 2.66 12.50 -19.89
N PRO A 343 3.95 12.86 -19.99
CA PRO A 343 4.89 12.68 -18.88
C PRO A 343 4.57 13.59 -17.68
N VAL A 344 5.16 13.26 -16.54
CA VAL A 344 5.28 14.18 -15.40
C VAL A 344 6.67 14.78 -15.43
N ILE A 345 6.74 16.11 -15.41
CA ILE A 345 7.98 16.87 -15.47
C ILE A 345 8.17 17.53 -14.13
N LEU A 346 9.27 17.24 -13.45
CA LEU A 346 9.63 17.84 -12.17
C LEU A 346 10.94 18.59 -12.31
N MET A 347 10.96 19.84 -11.85
CA MET A 347 12.18 20.62 -11.73
C MET A 347 12.31 21.10 -10.30
N SER A 348 13.37 20.67 -9.61
CA SER A 348 13.50 20.98 -8.19
C SER A 348 14.95 21.08 -7.74
N ALA A 349 15.18 21.94 -6.75
CA ALA A 349 16.37 21.94 -5.94
C ALA A 349 16.05 21.30 -4.59
N ARG A 350 16.97 20.46 -4.11
CA ARG A 350 16.78 19.69 -2.89
C ARG A 350 18.04 19.65 -2.05
N ARG A 351 17.84 19.51 -0.74
CA ARG A 351 18.93 19.33 0.20
C ARG A 351 18.49 18.45 1.37
N SER A 352 19.26 17.41 1.65
CA SER A 352 18.95 16.49 2.74
C SER A 352 19.00 17.19 4.09
N LEU A 353 18.05 16.86 4.96
CA LEU A 353 18.04 17.35 6.34
C LEU A 353 19.30 16.92 7.10
N ILE A 354 19.92 15.80 6.72
CA ILE A 354 21.23 15.39 7.25
C ILE A 354 22.30 16.42 6.89
N ASP A 355 22.38 16.85 5.62
CA ASP A 355 23.38 17.81 5.17
C ASP A 355 23.15 19.20 5.79
N VAL A 356 21.89 19.59 5.98
CA VAL A 356 21.54 20.83 6.69
C VAL A 356 22.00 20.75 8.14
N HIS A 357 21.74 19.62 8.81
CA HIS A 357 22.15 19.41 10.19
C HIS A 357 23.68 19.39 10.36
N VAL A 358 24.41 18.72 9.46
CA VAL A 358 25.88 18.70 9.46
C VAL A 358 26.46 20.11 9.25
N GLN A 359 25.87 20.91 8.35
CA GLN A 359 26.32 22.29 8.14
C GLN A 359 26.02 23.19 9.34
N ALA A 360 24.93 22.93 10.08
CA ALA A 360 24.57 23.75 11.22
C ALA A 360 25.61 23.68 12.35
N VAL A 361 26.40 22.59 12.47
CA VAL A 361 27.39 22.37 13.55
C VAL A 361 26.82 22.73 14.94
N ASP A 362 25.70 22.10 15.29
CA ASP A 362 24.90 22.39 16.51
C ASP A 362 24.24 23.78 16.59
N GLY A 363 24.29 24.55 15.51
CA GLY A 363 23.61 25.83 15.33
C GLY A 363 22.13 25.71 14.92
N ASP A 364 21.52 26.87 14.67
CA ASP A 364 20.12 26.96 14.26
C ASP A 364 19.94 26.52 12.78
N LEU A 365 19.04 25.55 12.56
CA LEU A 365 18.69 25.07 11.23
C LEU A 365 17.91 26.15 10.45
N ASP A 366 17.26 27.07 11.15
CA ASP A 366 16.37 28.08 10.59
C ASP A 366 17.08 29.03 9.61
N ASP A 367 18.33 29.39 9.91
CA ASP A 367 19.12 30.28 9.06
C ASP A 367 19.52 29.60 7.75
N ILE A 368 20.02 28.36 7.82
CA ILE A 368 20.42 27.58 6.64
C ILE A 368 19.20 27.27 5.76
N ALA A 369 18.10 26.86 6.39
CA ALA A 369 16.84 26.64 5.69
C ALA A 369 16.30 27.94 5.08
N GLY A 370 16.37 29.04 5.82
CA GLY A 370 15.94 30.35 5.38
C GLY A 370 16.71 30.86 4.16
N GLU A 371 18.03 30.70 4.14
CA GLU A 371 18.88 31.02 3.01
C GLU A 371 18.55 30.13 1.80
N PHE A 372 18.44 28.81 2.02
CA PHE A 372 18.06 27.86 0.98
C PHE A 372 16.75 28.25 0.31
N PHE A 373 15.66 28.41 1.09
CA PHE A 373 14.35 28.74 0.54
C PHE A 373 14.34 30.12 -0.11
N LEU A 374 14.98 31.13 0.48
CA LEU A 374 15.00 32.47 -0.11
C LEU A 374 15.72 32.49 -1.47
N LEU A 375 16.88 31.85 -1.57
CA LEU A 375 17.66 31.78 -2.79
C LEU A 375 16.88 31.08 -3.91
N HIS A 376 16.38 29.88 -3.62
CA HIS A 376 15.73 29.04 -4.63
C HIS A 376 14.33 29.53 -4.99
N CYS A 377 13.52 30.01 -4.04
CA CYS A 377 12.24 30.62 -4.37
C CYS A 377 12.44 31.87 -5.21
N SER A 378 13.42 32.73 -4.90
CA SER A 378 13.66 33.94 -5.68
C SER A 378 14.13 33.62 -7.10
N ALA A 379 15.06 32.66 -7.26
CA ALA A 379 15.52 32.23 -8.57
C ALA A 379 14.38 31.64 -9.42
N LEU A 380 13.62 30.71 -8.86
CA LEU A 380 12.49 30.08 -9.57
C LEU A 380 11.44 31.11 -9.97
N LEU A 381 10.99 31.95 -9.02
CA LEU A 381 9.94 32.92 -9.27
C LEU A 381 10.35 33.99 -10.29
N GLN A 382 11.61 34.42 -10.26
CA GLN A 382 12.14 35.36 -11.26
C GLN A 382 12.06 34.77 -12.66
N GLU A 383 12.54 33.55 -12.86
CA GLU A 383 12.48 32.86 -14.15
C GLU A 383 11.03 32.64 -14.61
N LEU A 384 10.16 32.18 -13.71
CA LEU A 384 8.74 31.94 -14.02
C LEU A 384 7.99 33.20 -14.47
N SER A 385 8.33 34.36 -13.90
CA SER A 385 7.72 35.65 -14.26
C SER A 385 8.30 36.30 -15.51
N THR A 386 9.35 35.73 -16.10
CA THR A 386 10.02 36.32 -17.28
C THR A 386 9.21 36.08 -18.54
N THR A 387 9.02 37.12 -19.35
CA THR A 387 8.40 37.02 -20.68
C THR A 387 9.38 36.39 -21.67
N LEU A 388 8.90 35.42 -22.44
CA LEU A 388 9.72 34.72 -23.41
C LEU A 388 10.09 35.61 -24.60
N PRO A 389 11.29 35.44 -25.19
CA PRO A 389 11.63 36.12 -26.43
C PRO A 389 10.60 35.76 -27.51
N GLU A 390 10.11 36.76 -28.27
CA GLU A 390 9.20 36.57 -29.40
C GLU A 390 7.79 36.03 -29.05
N SER A 391 7.43 36.02 -27.76
CA SER A 391 6.09 35.65 -27.27
C SER A 391 5.61 36.62 -26.19
N ASP A 392 4.30 36.85 -26.12
CA ASP A 392 3.69 37.62 -25.02
C ASP A 392 3.48 36.76 -23.75
N LEU A 393 3.84 35.47 -23.81
CA LEU A 393 3.70 34.54 -22.69
C LEU A 393 4.87 34.63 -21.72
N THR A 394 4.54 34.52 -20.44
CA THR A 394 5.49 34.28 -19.36
C THR A 394 5.83 32.79 -19.27
N VAL A 395 6.97 32.47 -18.64
CA VAL A 395 7.41 31.08 -18.47
C VAL A 395 6.38 30.23 -17.72
N ASP A 396 5.70 30.77 -16.70
CA ASP A 396 4.66 30.00 -15.98
C ASP A 396 3.42 29.71 -16.84
N GLN A 397 3.08 30.58 -17.79
CA GLN A 397 2.05 30.32 -18.79
C GLN A 397 2.48 29.23 -19.75
N LEU A 398 3.69 29.28 -20.30
CA LEU A 398 4.18 28.24 -21.20
C LEU A 398 4.23 26.86 -20.50
N LEU A 399 4.71 26.80 -19.26
CA LEU A 399 4.72 25.56 -18.48
C LEU A 399 3.31 25.03 -18.21
N PHE A 400 2.32 25.91 -18.06
CA PHE A 400 0.92 25.49 -17.94
C PHE A 400 0.39 24.97 -19.27
N ASP A 401 0.71 25.62 -20.39
CA ASP A 401 0.28 25.20 -21.72
C ASP A 401 0.78 23.78 -22.05
N LEU A 402 2.01 23.43 -21.64
CA LEU A 402 2.55 22.06 -21.72
C LEU A 402 1.68 21.01 -21.03
N THR A 403 0.84 21.41 -20.06
CA THR A 403 -0.04 20.48 -19.35
C THR A 403 -1.35 20.19 -20.08
N SER A 404 -1.74 21.08 -21.00
CA SER A 404 -3.07 21.11 -21.62
C SER A 404 -3.06 21.05 -23.15
N ALA A 405 -1.88 21.15 -23.77
CA ALA A 405 -1.69 20.97 -25.20
C ALA A 405 -2.04 19.56 -25.64
#